data_AF-A0A554L792-F1
#
_entry.id   AF-A0A554L792-F1
#
_cell.length_a   1.000
_cell.length_b   1.000
_cell.length_c   1.000
_cell.angle_alpha   90.00
_cell.angle_beta   90.00
_cell.angle_gamma   90.00
#
_symmetry.space_group_name_H-M   'P 1'
#
loop_
_entity.id
_entity.type
_entity.pdbx_description
1 polymer ?
#
loop_
_entity_poly.entity_id
_entity_poly.type
_entity_poly.pdbx_seq_one_letter_code
_entity_poly.pdbx_strand_id
1 'polypeptide(L)'
;MLKTYLYIPEELDRKIKIAVNAQQKSKAEIIRNAIAKGLSVSQEQDKNDAQILLDLAKIAKKYKVSGPRDLSVNHDYYLWGGKKRNSRIKP
;
A
#
# COMPACT_ATOMS: atom_id res chain seq x y z
N MET A 1 -6.74 28.95 11.19
CA MET A 1 -7.63 28.02 10.48
C MET A 1 -8.31 28.75 9.33
N LEU A 2 -8.35 28.15 8.14
CA LEU A 2 -9.08 28.67 7.00
C LEU A 2 -10.50 28.09 7.00
N LYS A 3 -11.50 28.88 6.63
CA LYS A 3 -12.89 28.42 6.42
C LYS A 3 -13.06 28.06 4.95
N THR A 4 -13.47 26.83 4.68
CA THR A 4 -13.75 26.33 3.34
C THR A 4 -15.20 25.88 3.27
N TYR A 5 -15.90 26.29 2.22
CA TYR A 5 -17.26 25.85 1.93
C TYR A 5 -17.21 24.80 0.82
N LEU A 6 -17.84 23.66 1.06
CA LEU A 6 -17.89 22.53 0.14
C LEU A 6 -19.33 22.06 0.04
N TYR A 7 -19.79 21.77 -1.18
CA TYR A 7 -21.06 21.12 -1.41
C TYR A 7 -20.94 19.63 -1.08
N ILE A 8 -21.82 19.12 -0.21
CA ILE A 8 -21.86 17.73 0.22
C ILE A 8 -23.21 17.15 -0.21
N PRO A 9 -23.23 16.11 -1.07
CA PRO A 9 -24.46 15.42 -1.44
C PRO A 9 -25.20 14.84 -0.23
N GLU A 10 -26.52 14.75 -0.30
CA GLU A 10 -27.36 14.33 0.83
C GLU A 10 -26.97 12.95 1.38
N GLU A 11 -26.67 12.00 0.49
CA GLU A 11 -26.21 10.66 0.88
C GLU A 11 -24.94 10.70 1.72
N LEU A 12 -24.00 11.60 1.39
CA LEU A 12 -22.75 11.74 2.11
C LEU A 12 -22.97 12.42 3.47
N ASP A 13 -23.88 13.40 3.55
CA ASP A 13 -24.27 14.01 4.83
C ASP A 13 -24.88 12.97 5.79
N ARG A 14 -25.73 12.07 5.28
CA ARG A 14 -26.28 10.95 6.06
C ARG A 14 -25.17 10.06 6.64
N LYS A 15 -24.18 9.69 5.82
CA LYS A 15 -23.01 8.89 6.28
C LYS A 15 -22.20 9.63 7.33
N ILE A 16 -21.99 10.95 7.16
CA ILE A 16 -21.26 11.77 8.14
C ILE A 16 -22.01 11.80 9.48
N LYS A 17 -23.34 11.97 9.48
CA LYS A 17 -24.15 11.96 10.70
C LYS A 17 -24.07 10.62 11.43
N ILE A 18 -24.12 9.50 10.71
CA ILE A 18 -23.94 8.16 11.30
C ILE A 18 -22.56 8.05 11.96
N ALA A 19 -21.51 8.50 11.27
CA ALA A 19 -20.14 8.47 11.81
C ALA A 19 -19.97 9.36 13.06
N VAL A 20 -20.64 10.53 13.10
CA VAL A 20 -20.64 11.43 14.26
C VAL A 20 -21.22 10.73 15.48
N ASN A 21 -22.35 10.05 15.33
CA ASN A 21 -22.99 9.33 16.41
C ASN A 21 -22.14 8.14 16.89
N ALA A 22 -21.51 7.41 15.96
CA ALA A 22 -20.68 6.26 16.30
C ALA A 22 -19.37 6.63 17.01
N GLN A 23 -18.74 7.74 16.62
CA GLN A 23 -17.41 8.14 17.12
C GLN A 23 -17.48 9.21 18.22
N GLN A 24 -18.67 9.76 18.51
CA GLN A 24 -18.89 10.84 19.47
C GLN A 24 -17.99 12.07 19.23
N LYS A 25 -17.70 12.36 17.97
CA LYS A 25 -16.82 13.46 17.53
C LYS A 25 -17.59 14.52 16.77
N SER A 26 -17.09 15.75 16.77
CA SER A 26 -17.71 16.83 16.01
C SER A 26 -17.72 16.53 14.50
N LYS A 27 -18.77 16.98 13.80
CA LYS A 27 -18.89 16.84 12.33
C LYS A 27 -17.64 17.35 11.60
N ALA A 28 -17.11 18.50 12.04
CA ALA A 28 -15.92 19.10 11.45
C ALA A 28 -14.67 18.25 11.66
N GLU A 29 -14.52 17.59 12.81
CA GLU A 29 -13.39 16.70 13.05
C GLU A 29 -13.46 15.44 12.19
N ILE A 30 -14.64 14.84 12.04
CA ILE A 30 -14.83 13.69 11.15
C ILE A 30 -14.49 14.05 9.71
N ILE A 31 -14.99 15.18 9.22
CA ILE A 31 -14.68 15.64 7.85
C ILE A 31 -13.18 15.89 7.69
N ARG A 32 -12.52 16.58 8.65
CA ARG A 32 -11.07 16.81 8.60
C ARG A 32 -10.28 15.50 8.56
N ASN A 33 -10.64 14.54 9.42
CA ASN A 33 -9.94 13.25 9.47
C ASN A 33 -10.16 12.43 8.20
N ALA A 34 -11.37 12.45 7.64
CA ALA A 34 -11.68 11.77 6.39
C ALA A 34 -10.88 12.37 5.21
N ILE A 35 -10.82 13.70 5.12
CA ILE A 35 -10.03 14.39 4.09
C ILE A 35 -8.54 14.09 4.28
N ALA A 36 -8.01 14.21 5.50
CA ALA A 36 -6.60 13.92 5.77
C ALA A 36 -6.22 12.49 5.37
N LYS A 37 -7.01 11.50 5.78
CA LYS A 37 -6.80 10.09 5.40
C LYS A 37 -6.89 9.88 3.89
N GLY A 38 -7.90 10.45 3.23
CA GLY A 38 -8.07 10.31 1.77
C GLY A 38 -6.90 10.90 0.98
N LEU A 39 -6.37 12.05 1.43
CA LEU A 39 -5.20 12.68 0.82
C LEU A 39 -3.91 11.89 1.08
N SER A 40 -3.73 11.33 2.28
CA SER A 40 -2.57 10.47 2.57
C SER A 40 -2.55 9.19 1.73
N VAL A 41 -3.71 8.55 1.54
CA VAL A 41 -3.81 7.36 0.68
C VAL A 41 -3.51 7.70 -0.78
N SER A 42 -3.96 8.87 -1.26
CA SER A 42 -3.67 9.32 -2.62
C SER A 42 -2.16 9.60 -2.81
N GLN A 43 -1.50 10.19 -1.81
CA GLN A 43 -0.05 10.40 -1.84
C GLN A 43 0.76 9.10 -1.79
N GLU A 44 0.23 8.03 -1.16
CA GLU A 44 0.86 6.71 -1.19
C GLU A 44 0.67 6.00 -2.53
N GLN A 45 -0.45 6.26 -3.23
CA GLN A 45 -0.70 5.77 -4.58
C GLN A 45 0.20 6.46 -5.64
N ASP A 46 0.68 7.68 -5.35
CA ASP A 46 1.69 8.38 -6.17
C ASP A 46 3.11 7.79 -6.03
N LYS A 47 3.31 6.72 -5.24
CA LYS A 47 4.54 5.92 -5.32
C LYS A 47 4.53 5.15 -6.64
N ASN A 48 5.02 5.83 -7.67
CA ASN A 48 5.32 5.31 -8.99
C ASN A 48 5.90 3.88 -8.86
N ASP A 49 5.35 2.88 -9.55
CA ASP A 49 5.73 1.46 -9.37
C ASP A 49 7.26 1.24 -9.44
N ALA A 50 7.95 2.05 -10.24
CA ALA A 50 9.40 2.09 -10.34
C ALA A 50 10.11 2.45 -9.01
N GLN A 51 9.54 3.35 -8.21
CA GLN A 51 10.05 3.76 -6.91
C GLN A 51 9.95 2.63 -5.89
N ILE A 52 8.86 1.85 -5.93
CA ILE A 52 8.67 0.69 -5.05
C ILE A 52 9.73 -0.37 -5.36
N LEU A 53 9.97 -0.67 -6.64
CA LEU A 53 11.02 -1.61 -7.06
C LEU A 53 12.42 -1.12 -6.69
N LEU A 54 12.68 0.18 -6.82
CA LEU A 54 13.94 0.78 -6.42
C LEU A 54 14.19 0.68 -4.91
N ASP A 55 13.16 0.91 -4.10
CA ASP A 55 13.27 0.81 -2.65
C ASP A 55 13.43 -0.65 -2.19
N LEU A 56 12.76 -1.60 -2.86
CA LEU A 56 12.99 -3.03 -2.65
C LEU A 56 14.44 -3.42 -2.97
N ALA A 57 15.00 -2.93 -4.09
CA ALA A 57 16.38 -3.18 -4.47
C ALA A 57 17.40 -2.59 -3.46
N LYS A 58 17.13 -1.40 -2.90
CA LYS A 58 17.95 -0.81 -1.83
C LYS A 58 17.94 -1.66 -0.57
N ILE A 59 16.78 -2.18 -0.18
CA ILE A 59 16.65 -3.09 0.97
C ILE A 59 17.45 -4.37 0.71
N ALA A 60 17.28 -4.99 -0.47
CA ALA A 60 18.03 -6.19 -0.85
C ALA A 60 19.55 -5.95 -0.79
N LYS A 61 20.02 -4.81 -1.30
CA LYS A 61 21.44 -4.41 -1.23
C LYS A 61 21.92 -4.22 0.21
N LYS A 62 21.13 -3.55 1.07
CA LYS A 62 21.48 -3.29 2.48
C LYS A 62 21.66 -4.58 3.27
N TYR A 63 20.76 -5.54 3.09
CA TYR A 63 20.81 -6.83 3.80
C TYR A 63 21.58 -7.92 3.05
N LYS A 64 22.23 -7.56 1.92
CA LYS A 64 22.94 -8.51 1.04
C LYS A 64 22.08 -9.72 0.67
N VAL A 65 20.77 -9.49 0.46
CA VAL A 65 19.84 -10.51 0.01
C VAL A 65 20.28 -10.95 -1.38
N SER A 66 20.69 -12.19 -1.50
CA SER A 66 20.98 -12.84 -2.77
C SER A 66 20.23 -14.15 -2.83
N GLY A 67 19.72 -14.47 -4.01
CA GLY A 67 19.05 -15.74 -4.27
C GLY A 67 19.83 -16.56 -5.29
N PRO A 68 19.49 -17.84 -5.44
CA PRO A 68 20.00 -18.69 -6.50
C PRO A 68 19.80 -18.06 -7.88
N ARG A 69 20.82 -18.13 -8.75
CA ARG A 69 20.79 -17.62 -10.13
C ARG A 69 19.73 -18.31 -11.00
N ASP A 70 19.33 -19.51 -10.61
CA ASP A 70 18.31 -20.32 -11.26
C ASP A 70 16.91 -20.17 -10.65
N LEU A 71 16.68 -19.19 -9.76
CA LEU A 71 15.40 -18.95 -9.09
C LEU A 71 14.21 -18.88 -10.03
N SER A 72 14.33 -18.16 -11.16
CA SER A 72 13.23 -18.01 -12.12
C SER A 72 12.80 -19.35 -12.73
N VAL A 73 13.73 -20.28 -12.90
CA VAL A 73 13.51 -21.57 -13.56
C VAL A 73 13.13 -22.65 -12.54
N ASN A 74 13.67 -22.56 -11.33
CA ASN A 74 13.54 -23.58 -10.28
C ASN A 74 12.76 -23.05 -9.05
N HIS A 75 11.86 -22.07 -9.21
CA HIS A 75 11.10 -21.49 -8.10
C HIS A 75 10.30 -22.53 -7.30
N ASP A 76 9.67 -23.50 -7.97
CA ASP A 76 8.94 -24.59 -7.30
C ASP A 76 9.85 -25.45 -6.40
N TYR A 77 11.09 -25.67 -6.82
CA TYR A 77 12.08 -26.37 -6.01
C TYR A 77 12.39 -25.60 -4.72
N TYR A 78 12.60 -24.28 -4.84
CA TYR A 78 12.95 -23.43 -3.69
C TYR A 78 11.76 -23.15 -2.77
N LEU A 79 10.53 -23.12 -3.29
CA LEU A 79 9.32 -22.85 -2.51
C LEU A 79 8.74 -24.11 -1.87
N TRP A 80 8.80 -25.25 -2.56
CA TRP A 80 8.07 -26.47 -2.18
C TRP A 80 8.96 -27.72 -1.98
N GLY A 81 10.26 -27.63 -2.23
CA GLY A 81 11.20 -28.73 -1.96
C GLY A 81 11.16 -29.89 -2.97
N GLY A 82 10.68 -29.65 -4.20
CA GLY A 82 10.53 -30.67 -5.25
C GLY A 82 11.83 -31.08 -5.96
N LYS A 83 11.73 -31.46 -7.24
CA LYS A 83 12.92 -31.63 -8.12
C LYS A 83 13.15 -30.35 -8.90
N LYS A 84 14.43 -30.00 -9.14
CA LYS A 84 14.77 -28.89 -10.05
C LYS A 84 14.22 -29.17 -11.44
N ARG A 85 13.51 -28.20 -12.01
CA ARG A 85 12.98 -28.25 -13.38
C ARG A 85 14.12 -28.23 -14.41
N ASN A 86 15.18 -27.47 -14.15
CA ASN A 86 16.39 -27.49 -14.95
C ASN A 86 17.64 -27.54 -14.06
N SER A 87 18.28 -28.71 -14.00
CA SER A 87 19.49 -28.96 -13.22
C SER A 87 20.79 -28.48 -13.88
N ARG A 88 20.74 -28.05 -15.15
CA ARG A 88 21.93 -27.59 -15.90
C ARG A 88 22.32 -26.16 -15.52
N ILE A 89 21.38 -25.38 -14.98
CA ILE A 89 21.62 -24.02 -14.50
C ILE A 89 22.06 -24.14 -13.04
N LYS A 90 23.30 -23.72 -12.77
CA LYS A 90 23.83 -23.71 -11.40
C LYS A 90 23.18 -22.59 -10.59
N PRO A 91 22.87 -22.84 -9.31
CA PRO A 91 22.38 -21.80 -8.39
C PRO A 91 23.40 -20.68 -8.20
#